data_AF-A0A8T1B4I9-F1
#
_entry.id   AF-A0A8T1B4I9-F1
#
_cell.length_a   1.000
_cell.length_b   1.000
_cell.length_c   1.000
_cell.angle_alpha   90.00
_cell.angle_beta   90.00
_cell.angle_gamma   90.00
#
_symmetry.space_group_name_H-M   'P 1'
#
loop_
_entity.id
_entity.type
_entity.pdbx_description
1 polymer ?
#
loop_
_entity_poly.entity_id
_entity_poly.type
_entity_poly.pdbx_seq_one_letter_code
_entity_poly.pdbx_strand_id
1 'polypeptide(L)'
;MVRVTRPPNPSYTNAQVAGFYFRPCRDQDDEVILEYFRCRCGTVWKQTNRNGYSNLMQDVLREHPDYEVVMLEATAAQTGSILNFIRHSSQNLFGWMVWIVQCTSHFRFARAATQDEERLRAGMDGVVMAVERSIASELPASFGIMIDGWTHASEYYVAVFACYEVNGSLKTPLLSMALLLNEANNDLSAESHLDFLATMLPRDFGVHLVQCRFIVGDN
;
A
#
# COMPACT_ATOMS: atom_id res chain seq x y z
N MET A 1 -2.55 5.26 -47.73
CA MET A 1 -3.18 5.27 -46.38
C MET A 1 -2.26 6.00 -45.43
N VAL A 2 -2.61 7.23 -45.03
CA VAL A 2 -1.86 7.97 -44.02
C VAL A 2 -2.10 7.26 -42.68
N ARG A 3 -1.05 6.66 -42.11
CA ARG A 3 -1.09 6.12 -40.76
C ARG A 3 -1.25 7.30 -39.81
N VAL A 4 -2.46 7.49 -39.29
CA VAL A 4 -2.70 8.37 -38.14
C VAL A 4 -2.02 7.71 -36.95
N THR A 5 -0.82 8.16 -36.63
CA THR A 5 -0.17 7.84 -35.36
C THR A 5 -1.05 8.37 -34.25
N ARG A 6 -1.66 7.47 -33.48
CA ARG A 6 -2.40 7.79 -32.25
C ARG A 6 -1.48 8.66 -31.38
N PRO A 7 -1.93 9.84 -30.91
CA PRO A 7 -1.10 10.65 -30.04
C PRO A 7 -0.68 9.81 -28.82
N PRO A 8 0.54 10.01 -28.30
CA PRO A 8 0.96 9.35 -27.07
C PRO A 8 -0.11 9.58 -26.00
N ASN A 9 -0.45 8.53 -25.25
CA ASN A 9 -1.36 8.69 -24.13
C ASN A 9 -0.76 9.76 -23.19
N PRO A 10 -1.55 10.75 -22.76
CA PRO A 10 -1.04 11.79 -21.88
C PRO A 10 -0.56 11.16 -20.57
N SER A 11 0.63 11.58 -20.12
CA SER A 11 1.26 11.10 -18.88
C SER A 11 0.40 11.34 -17.64
N TYR A 12 -0.43 12.39 -17.67
CA TYR A 12 -1.35 12.78 -16.61
C TYR A 12 -2.75 13.03 -17.15
N THR A 13 -3.77 12.69 -16.36
CA THR A 13 -5.16 13.03 -16.66
C THR A 13 -5.42 14.52 -16.42
N ASN A 14 -6.38 15.11 -17.14
CA ASN A 14 -6.75 16.52 -16.96
C ASN A 14 -7.15 16.84 -15.50
N ALA A 15 -7.73 15.89 -14.79
CA ALA A 15 -8.06 16.04 -13.37
C ALA A 15 -6.81 16.14 -12.48
N GLN A 16 -5.78 15.33 -12.76
CA GLN A 16 -4.50 15.39 -12.04
C GLN A 16 -3.77 16.71 -12.30
N VAL A 17 -3.74 17.15 -13.56
CA VAL A 17 -3.12 18.43 -13.94
C VAL A 17 -3.87 19.59 -13.28
N ALA A 18 -5.20 19.59 -13.35
CA ALA A 18 -6.00 20.61 -12.70
C ALA A 18 -5.81 20.61 -11.17
N GLY A 19 -5.79 19.44 -10.52
CA GLY A 19 -5.53 19.33 -9.09
C GLY A 19 -4.12 19.75 -8.66
N PHE A 20 -3.15 19.72 -9.56
CA PHE A 20 -1.80 20.23 -9.30
C PHE A 20 -1.73 21.75 -9.39
N TYR A 21 -2.24 22.32 -10.50
CA TYR A 21 -2.06 23.73 -10.83
C TYR A 21 -3.11 24.65 -10.22
N PHE A 22 -4.28 24.13 -9.86
CA PHE A 22 -5.39 24.95 -9.39
C PHE A 22 -5.76 24.64 -7.96
N ARG A 23 -6.12 25.69 -7.22
CA ARG A 23 -6.74 25.60 -5.90
C ARG A 23 -8.10 26.29 -5.93
N PRO A 24 -9.12 25.79 -5.22
CA PRO A 24 -10.36 26.51 -5.09
C PRO A 24 -10.11 27.87 -4.42
N CYS A 25 -10.77 28.91 -4.93
CA CYS A 25 -10.76 30.23 -4.29
C CYS A 25 -11.52 30.16 -2.97
N ARG A 26 -11.13 31.03 -2.05
CA ARG A 26 -11.81 31.21 -0.78
C ARG A 26 -12.38 32.62 -0.67
N ASP A 27 -13.50 32.76 0.01
CA ASP A 27 -14.10 34.07 0.27
C ASP A 27 -13.48 34.74 1.52
N GLN A 28 -14.14 35.79 2.02
CA GLN A 28 -13.67 36.58 3.16
C GLN A 28 -13.74 35.80 4.48
N ASP A 29 -14.55 34.74 4.54
CA ASP A 29 -14.77 33.89 5.71
C ASP A 29 -13.94 32.60 5.64
N ASP A 30 -12.98 32.52 4.71
CA ASP A 30 -12.15 31.34 4.40
C ASP A 30 -12.97 30.14 3.84
N GLU A 31 -14.22 30.35 3.42
CA GLU A 31 -15.06 29.30 2.85
C GLU A 31 -14.75 29.05 1.37
N VAL A 32 -14.87 27.79 0.95
CA VAL A 32 -14.50 27.36 -0.40
C VAL A 32 -15.54 27.78 -1.44
N ILE A 33 -15.12 28.60 -2.41
CA ILE A 33 -15.94 29.00 -3.56
C ILE A 33 -15.79 27.96 -4.67
N LEU A 34 -16.73 27.00 -4.73
CA LEU A 34 -16.68 25.84 -5.63
C LEU A 34 -16.55 26.16 -7.12
N GLU A 35 -17.03 27.32 -7.57
CA GLU A 35 -17.00 27.70 -8.99
C GLU A 35 -15.71 28.38 -9.42
N TYR A 36 -14.84 28.80 -8.50
CA TYR A 36 -13.67 29.62 -8.82
C TYR A 36 -12.38 28.92 -8.45
N PHE A 37 -11.48 28.82 -9.41
CA PHE A 37 -10.21 28.13 -9.27
C PHE A 37 -9.07 29.11 -9.59
N ARG A 38 -8.10 29.18 -8.69
CA ARG A 38 -6.90 29.99 -8.85
C ARG A 38 -5.74 29.10 -9.29
N CYS A 39 -5.16 29.42 -10.43
CA CYS A 39 -3.93 28.80 -10.93
C CYS A 39 -2.73 29.23 -10.08
N ARG A 40 -1.66 28.42 -10.07
CA ARG A 40 -0.37 28.79 -9.46
C ARG A 40 0.25 30.05 -10.06
N CYS A 41 -0.03 30.36 -11.34
CA CYS A 41 0.38 31.63 -11.95
C CYS A 41 -0.43 32.85 -11.47
N GLY A 42 -1.48 32.64 -10.67
CA GLY A 42 -2.34 33.68 -10.11
C GLY A 42 -3.65 33.90 -10.86
N THR A 43 -3.78 33.40 -12.10
CA THR A 43 -4.99 33.51 -12.92
C THR A 43 -6.18 32.82 -12.26
N VAL A 44 -7.35 33.46 -12.29
CA VAL A 44 -8.59 32.92 -11.71
C VAL A 44 -9.54 32.54 -12.83
N TRP A 45 -10.02 31.30 -12.78
CA TRP A 45 -10.97 30.74 -13.73
C TRP A 45 -12.27 30.37 -13.04
N LYS A 46 -13.38 30.76 -13.66
CA LYS A 46 -14.70 30.27 -13.28
C LYS A 46 -15.01 28.96 -14.01
N GLN A 47 -15.30 27.89 -13.28
CA GLN A 47 -15.79 26.63 -13.84
C GLN A 47 -17.32 26.63 -13.82
N THR A 48 -17.92 26.35 -14.97
CA THR A 48 -19.34 26.04 -15.10
C THR A 48 -19.50 24.56 -15.43
N ASN A 49 -20.57 23.92 -14.96
CA ASN A 49 -20.83 22.48 -15.12
C ASN A 49 -20.77 21.95 -16.57
N ARG A 50 -20.74 22.82 -17.59
CA ARG A 50 -20.72 22.45 -19.01
C ARG A 50 -19.31 22.32 -19.62
N ASN A 51 -18.26 22.84 -18.97
CA ASN A 51 -16.96 23.02 -19.63
C ASN A 51 -15.92 21.92 -19.33
N GLY A 52 -16.18 21.06 -18.35
CA GLY A 52 -15.20 20.08 -17.86
C GLY A 52 -13.88 20.76 -17.45
N TYR A 53 -12.75 20.12 -17.71
CA TYR A 53 -11.41 20.66 -17.43
C TYR A 53 -10.81 21.51 -18.56
N SER A 54 -11.55 21.75 -19.64
CA SER A 54 -10.99 22.27 -20.90
C SER A 54 -10.37 23.67 -20.76
N ASN A 55 -11.02 24.55 -20.00
CA ASN A 55 -10.54 25.90 -19.71
C ASN A 55 -9.29 25.90 -18.82
N LEU A 56 -9.27 25.06 -17.79
CA LEU A 56 -8.13 24.88 -16.89
C LEU A 56 -6.93 24.32 -17.65
N MET A 57 -7.15 23.35 -18.54
CA MET A 57 -6.10 22.77 -19.36
C MET A 57 -5.54 23.75 -20.39
N GLN A 58 -6.38 24.61 -21.00
CA GLN A 58 -5.89 25.65 -21.90
C GLN A 58 -4.98 26.66 -21.19
N ASP A 59 -5.30 27.01 -19.94
CA ASP A 59 -4.45 27.87 -19.12
C ASP A 59 -3.11 27.20 -18.82
N VAL A 60 -3.11 25.94 -18.38
CA VAL A 60 -1.87 25.18 -18.12
C VAL A 60 -1.03 25.04 -19.37
N LEU A 61 -1.61 24.67 -20.50
CA LEU A 61 -0.85 24.52 -21.75
C LEU A 61 -0.25 25.84 -22.24
N ARG A 62 -0.86 26.98 -21.90
CA ARG A 62 -0.38 28.32 -22.31
C ARG A 62 0.66 28.88 -21.33
N GLU A 63 0.38 28.82 -20.03
CA GLU A 63 1.20 29.45 -18.99
C GLU A 63 2.26 28.50 -18.41
N HIS A 64 2.09 27.20 -18.59
CA HIS A 64 2.95 26.13 -18.03
C HIS A 64 3.27 25.07 -19.11
N PRO A 65 3.98 25.42 -20.20
CA PRO A 65 4.28 24.47 -21.28
C PRO A 65 5.14 23.28 -20.83
N ASP A 66 5.87 23.42 -19.73
CA ASP A 66 6.70 22.41 -19.07
C ASP A 66 5.97 21.64 -17.96
N TYR A 67 4.62 21.69 -17.92
CA TYR A 67 3.83 21.19 -16.80
C TYR A 67 4.11 19.73 -16.43
N GLU A 68 4.40 18.88 -17.40
CA GLU A 68 4.65 17.45 -17.17
C GLU A 68 5.94 17.21 -16.38
N VAL A 69 6.98 17.98 -16.67
CA VAL A 69 8.27 17.90 -15.98
C VAL A 69 8.12 18.42 -14.55
N VAL A 70 7.46 19.56 -14.40
CA VAL A 70 7.19 20.16 -13.08
C VAL A 70 6.33 19.24 -12.21
N MET A 71 5.34 18.56 -12.78
CA MET A 71 4.52 17.58 -12.05
C MET A 71 5.29 16.31 -11.68
N LEU A 72 6.24 15.88 -12.52
CA LEU A 72 7.09 14.72 -12.26
C LEU A 72 8.10 15.00 -11.13
N GLU A 73 8.68 16.19 -11.10
CA GLU A 73 9.68 16.60 -10.11
C GLU A 73 9.09 17.09 -8.79
N ALA A 74 7.77 17.34 -8.76
CA ALA A 74 7.13 17.89 -7.58
C ALA A 74 7.15 16.92 -6.39
N THR A 75 7.73 17.38 -5.30
CA THR A 75 7.72 16.68 -4.01
C THR A 75 6.34 16.75 -3.35
N ALA A 76 6.01 15.78 -2.49
CA ALA A 76 4.75 15.73 -1.75
C ALA A 76 4.42 17.04 -0.97
N ALA A 77 5.45 17.79 -0.57
CA ALA A 77 5.31 19.10 0.07
C ALA A 77 4.75 20.18 -0.87
N GLN A 78 5.07 20.14 -2.18
CA GLN A 78 4.61 21.12 -3.17
C GLN A 78 3.20 20.82 -3.70
N THR A 79 2.74 19.58 -3.58
CA THR A 79 1.42 19.12 -4.04
C THR A 79 0.36 19.13 -2.95
N GLY A 80 0.73 19.38 -1.69
CA GLY A 80 -0.18 19.45 -0.55
C GLY A 80 -0.79 18.10 -0.15
N SER A 81 -0.79 17.11 -1.05
CA SER A 81 -1.05 15.71 -0.76
C SER A 81 -0.67 14.83 -1.95
N ILE A 82 0.06 13.74 -1.70
CA ILE A 82 0.32 12.70 -2.70
C ILE A 82 -0.99 12.02 -3.19
N LEU A 83 -2.08 12.16 -2.42
CA LEU A 83 -3.37 11.58 -2.74
C LEU A 83 -3.89 12.02 -4.11
N ASN A 84 -3.63 13.27 -4.54
CA ASN A 84 -4.07 13.75 -5.85
C ASN A 84 -3.38 13.02 -7.03
N PHE A 85 -2.27 12.33 -6.79
CA PHE A 85 -1.52 11.55 -7.78
C PHE A 85 -1.85 10.06 -7.75
N ILE A 86 -2.46 9.59 -6.66
CA ILE A 86 -2.85 8.20 -6.49
C ILE A 86 -4.23 8.00 -7.13
N ARG A 87 -4.35 6.99 -8.00
CA ARG A 87 -5.65 6.62 -8.59
C ARG A 87 -6.66 6.36 -7.48
N HIS A 88 -7.88 6.91 -7.60
CA HIS A 88 -8.98 6.65 -6.65
C HIS A 88 -9.19 5.16 -6.37
N SER A 89 -9.05 4.31 -7.39
CA SER A 89 -9.18 2.86 -7.20
C SER A 89 -8.11 2.26 -6.28
N SER A 90 -6.90 2.82 -6.24
CA SER A 90 -5.83 2.42 -5.32
C SER A 90 -6.07 2.96 -3.91
N GLN A 91 -6.58 4.18 -3.77
CA GLN A 91 -6.98 4.74 -2.47
C GLN A 91 -8.12 3.93 -1.84
N ASN A 92 -9.12 3.56 -2.63
CA ASN A 92 -10.23 2.73 -2.17
C ASN A 92 -9.72 1.36 -1.73
N LEU A 93 -8.85 0.73 -2.53
CA LEU A 93 -8.23 -0.54 -2.17
C LEU A 93 -7.46 -0.44 -0.84
N PHE A 94 -6.64 0.60 -0.66
CA PHE A 94 -5.95 0.85 0.60
C PHE A 94 -6.90 1.04 1.78
N GLY A 95 -7.97 1.82 1.60
CA GLY A 95 -9.01 2.00 2.61
C GLY A 95 -9.67 0.69 3.03
N TRP A 96 -9.93 -0.22 2.07
CA TRP A 96 -10.43 -1.56 2.35
C TRP A 96 -9.44 -2.41 3.14
N MET A 97 -8.15 -2.39 2.76
CA MET A 97 -7.11 -3.13 3.49
C MET A 97 -6.99 -2.63 4.93
N VAL A 98 -6.94 -1.31 5.14
CA VAL A 98 -6.93 -0.70 6.48
C VAL A 98 -8.15 -1.12 7.29
N TRP A 99 -9.33 -1.08 6.68
CA TRP A 99 -10.58 -1.49 7.34
C TRP A 99 -10.54 -2.97 7.76
N ILE A 100 -10.06 -3.87 6.91
CA ILE A 100 -9.95 -5.31 7.22
C ILE A 100 -8.97 -5.55 8.38
N VAL A 101 -7.79 -4.94 8.31
CA VAL A 101 -6.75 -5.12 9.33
C VAL A 101 -7.17 -4.54 10.68
N GLN A 102 -7.88 -3.42 10.70
CA GLN A 102 -8.27 -2.73 11.93
C GLN A 102 -9.60 -3.21 12.51
N CYS A 103 -10.54 -3.69 11.69
CA CYS A 103 -11.86 -4.15 12.13
C CYS A 103 -11.89 -5.67 12.28
N THR A 104 -11.12 -6.23 13.20
CA THR A 104 -11.08 -7.69 13.48
C THR A 104 -12.27 -8.23 14.30
N SER A 105 -13.36 -7.48 14.48
CA SER A 105 -14.54 -8.01 15.18
C SER A 105 -15.89 -7.47 14.68
N HIS A 106 -16.75 -8.43 14.29
CA HIS A 106 -18.21 -8.44 14.20
C HIS A 106 -18.94 -7.28 13.49
N PHE A 107 -19.54 -7.63 12.35
CA PHE A 107 -20.73 -7.00 11.78
C PHE A 107 -20.63 -5.52 11.40
N ARG A 108 -19.90 -5.21 10.32
CA ARG A 108 -20.40 -4.28 9.27
C ARG A 108 -19.96 -4.73 7.88
N PHE A 109 -20.45 -5.89 7.44
CA PHE A 109 -20.67 -6.18 6.01
C PHE A 109 -21.80 -5.27 5.46
N ALA A 110 -21.75 -3.98 5.77
CA ALA A 110 -22.75 -3.02 5.34
C ALA A 110 -22.41 -2.60 3.90
N ARG A 111 -22.88 -3.43 2.95
CA ARG A 111 -23.33 -3.06 1.59
C ARG A 111 -22.66 -1.80 1.02
N ALA A 112 -21.37 -1.86 0.70
CA ALA A 112 -20.73 -0.75 0.00
C ALA A 112 -19.48 -1.14 -0.82
N ALA A 113 -19.39 -2.34 -1.40
CA ALA A 113 -18.58 -2.52 -2.60
C ALA A 113 -18.87 -3.87 -3.25
N THR A 114 -19.55 -3.82 -4.41
CA THR A 114 -19.26 -4.72 -5.52
C THR A 114 -17.84 -4.44 -6.02
N GLN A 115 -16.82 -4.77 -5.22
CA GLN A 115 -15.44 -4.83 -5.68
C GLN A 115 -15.03 -6.29 -5.82
N ASP A 116 -14.24 -6.51 -6.87
CA ASP A 116 -13.68 -7.78 -7.26
C ASP A 116 -12.77 -8.32 -6.14
N GLU A 117 -13.21 -9.40 -5.48
CA GLU A 117 -12.46 -10.08 -4.42
C GLU A 117 -11.02 -10.38 -4.87
N GLU A 118 -10.86 -10.72 -6.15
CA GLU A 118 -9.56 -11.02 -6.77
C GLU A 118 -8.62 -9.82 -6.71
N ARG A 119 -9.14 -8.61 -6.96
CA ARG A 119 -8.35 -7.38 -6.90
C ARG A 119 -7.94 -7.02 -5.48
N LEU A 120 -8.81 -7.27 -4.50
CA LEU A 120 -8.48 -7.06 -3.10
C LEU A 120 -7.42 -8.06 -2.63
N ARG A 121 -7.59 -9.34 -2.97
CA ARG A 121 -6.62 -10.40 -2.68
C ARG A 121 -5.25 -10.10 -3.27
N ALA A 122 -5.18 -9.79 -4.57
CA ALA A 122 -3.93 -9.40 -5.22
C ALA A 122 -3.28 -8.15 -4.59
N GLY A 123 -4.10 -7.20 -4.10
CA GLY A 123 -3.64 -6.06 -3.33
C GLY A 123 -2.98 -6.45 -2.01
N MET A 124 -3.65 -7.32 -1.23
CA MET A 124 -3.14 -7.86 0.03
C MET A 124 -1.85 -8.67 -0.19
N ASP A 125 -1.80 -9.53 -1.21
CA ASP A 125 -0.60 -10.31 -1.57
C ASP A 125 0.57 -9.37 -1.87
N GLY A 126 0.33 -8.27 -2.59
CA GLY A 126 1.33 -7.25 -2.86
C GLY A 126 1.85 -6.56 -1.58
N VAL A 127 0.99 -6.33 -0.59
CA VAL A 127 1.37 -5.78 0.72
C VAL A 127 2.19 -6.79 1.50
N VAL A 128 1.78 -8.06 1.54
CA VAL A 128 2.54 -9.15 2.19
C VAL A 128 3.94 -9.23 1.62
N MET A 129 4.09 -9.31 0.30
CA MET A 129 5.41 -9.35 -0.35
C MET A 129 6.27 -8.11 -0.06
N ALA A 130 5.66 -6.94 0.11
CA ALA A 130 6.39 -5.71 0.44
C ALA A 130 6.87 -5.73 1.90
N VAL A 131 6.04 -6.23 2.81
CA VAL A 131 6.39 -6.41 4.24
C VAL A 131 7.48 -7.46 4.40
N GLU A 132 7.35 -8.62 3.75
CA GLU A 132 8.36 -9.68 3.75
C GLU A 132 9.72 -9.17 3.27
N ARG A 133 9.74 -8.43 2.13
CA ARG A 133 10.97 -7.79 1.63
C ARG A 133 11.55 -6.77 2.60
N SER A 134 10.70 -6.00 3.27
CA SER A 134 11.14 -5.04 4.28
C SER A 134 11.81 -5.75 5.46
N ILE A 135 11.19 -6.81 5.97
CA ILE A 135 11.73 -7.63 7.06
C ILE A 135 13.04 -8.29 6.62
N ALA A 136 13.07 -8.91 5.44
CA ALA A 136 14.25 -9.56 4.87
C ALA A 136 15.44 -8.60 4.74
N SER A 137 15.19 -7.35 4.31
CA SER A 137 16.23 -6.33 4.19
C SER A 137 16.79 -5.82 5.53
N GLU A 138 16.00 -5.96 6.61
CA GLU A 138 16.36 -5.50 7.94
C GLU A 138 16.93 -6.62 8.83
N LEU A 139 16.60 -7.88 8.52
CA LEU A 139 17.00 -9.05 9.29
C LEU A 139 18.54 -9.13 9.40
N PRO A 140 19.10 -9.13 10.62
CA PRO A 140 20.54 -9.23 10.81
C PRO A 140 21.06 -10.63 10.54
N ALA A 141 22.38 -10.75 10.36
CA ALA A 141 23.05 -12.03 10.17
C ALA A 141 22.88 -13.01 11.35
N SER A 142 22.49 -12.52 12.52
CA SER A 142 22.15 -13.31 13.71
C SER A 142 20.87 -12.80 14.34
N PHE A 143 19.89 -13.69 14.50
CA PHE A 143 18.59 -13.39 15.09
C PHE A 143 18.11 -14.59 15.92
N GLY A 144 17.06 -14.40 16.72
CA GLY A 144 16.33 -15.48 17.40
C GLY A 144 14.97 -15.71 16.76
N ILE A 145 14.37 -16.87 17.05
CA ILE A 145 13.00 -17.21 16.65
C ILE A 145 12.14 -17.36 17.89
N MET A 146 10.94 -16.80 17.86
CA MET A 146 9.89 -17.05 18.84
C MET A 146 8.71 -17.72 18.16
N ILE A 147 8.19 -18.77 18.78
CA ILE A 147 7.07 -19.58 18.30
C ILE A 147 5.95 -19.44 19.32
N ASP A 148 4.73 -19.19 18.86
CA ASP A 148 3.52 -19.16 19.68
C ASP A 148 2.47 -20.08 19.06
N GLY A 149 2.08 -21.12 19.79
CA GLY A 149 1.12 -22.12 19.35
C GLY A 149 -0.25 -21.92 20.01
N TRP A 150 -1.33 -22.01 19.23
CA TRP A 150 -2.67 -22.06 19.82
C TRP A 150 -3.61 -22.95 19.03
N THR A 151 -4.61 -23.50 19.72
CA THR A 151 -5.67 -24.30 19.10
C THR A 151 -6.94 -23.47 19.01
N HIS A 152 -7.52 -23.39 17.81
CA HIS A 152 -8.84 -22.82 17.60
C HIS A 152 -9.67 -23.74 16.70
N ALA A 153 -10.91 -24.03 17.09
CA ALA A 153 -11.84 -24.86 16.31
C ALA A 153 -11.29 -26.24 15.88
N SER A 154 -10.46 -26.88 16.71
CA SER A 154 -9.77 -28.16 16.43
C SER A 154 -8.61 -28.08 15.44
N GLU A 155 -8.21 -26.88 15.05
CA GLU A 155 -7.02 -26.62 14.23
C GLU A 155 -5.92 -26.01 15.11
N TYR A 156 -4.70 -26.49 14.92
CA TYR A 156 -3.51 -25.96 15.57
C TYR A 156 -2.82 -24.94 14.67
N TYR A 157 -2.66 -23.74 15.20
CA TYR A 157 -2.03 -22.61 14.56
C TYR A 157 -0.68 -22.36 15.20
N VAL A 158 0.29 -21.98 14.38
CA VAL A 158 1.60 -21.54 14.86
C VAL A 158 1.93 -20.19 14.26
N ALA A 159 2.24 -19.23 15.13
CA ALA A 159 2.88 -17.98 14.74
C ALA A 159 4.39 -18.09 14.95
N VAL A 160 5.16 -17.67 13.94
CA VAL A 160 6.61 -17.62 13.97
C VAL A 160 7.04 -16.15 13.87
N PHE A 161 7.81 -15.70 14.85
CA PHE A 161 8.37 -14.35 14.90
C PHE A 161 9.90 -14.42 14.82
N ALA A 162 10.51 -13.45 14.15
CA ALA A 162 11.94 -13.17 14.36
C ALA A 162 12.09 -12.29 15.60
N CYS A 163 13.22 -12.39 16.28
CA CYS A 163 13.56 -11.59 17.44
C CYS A 163 15.00 -11.10 17.31
N TYR A 164 15.20 -9.79 17.20
CA TYR A 164 16.53 -9.19 17.03
C TYR A 164 16.56 -7.74 17.49
N GLU A 165 17.76 -7.19 17.65
CA GLU A 165 17.96 -5.80 18.04
C GLU A 165 18.43 -4.96 16.86
N VAL A 166 17.82 -3.77 16.68
CA VAL A 166 18.28 -2.74 15.76
C VAL A 166 18.45 -1.45 16.53
N ASN A 167 19.68 -0.91 16.60
CA ASN A 167 20.00 0.34 17.28
C ASN A 167 19.49 0.40 18.74
N GLY A 168 19.69 -0.65 19.53
CA GLY A 168 19.22 -0.70 20.93
C GLY A 168 17.72 -0.95 21.11
N SER A 169 16.97 -1.15 20.01
CA SER A 169 15.53 -1.41 20.05
C SER A 169 15.24 -2.85 19.63
N LEU A 170 14.54 -3.59 20.50
CA LEU A 170 14.07 -4.93 20.21
C LEU A 170 12.99 -4.89 19.11
N LYS A 171 13.14 -5.74 18.10
CA LYS A 171 12.19 -5.94 17.01
C LYS A 171 11.71 -7.39 17.00
N THR A 172 10.41 -7.56 16.92
CA THR A 172 9.74 -8.86 16.92
C THR A 172 8.73 -9.00 15.78
N PRO A 173 9.14 -8.92 14.50
CA PRO A 173 8.21 -9.03 13.38
C PRO A 173 7.66 -10.47 13.26
N LEU A 174 6.37 -10.57 12.94
CA LEU A 174 5.74 -11.83 12.54
C LEU A 174 6.26 -12.23 11.15
N LEU A 175 6.84 -13.43 11.05
CA LEU A 175 7.32 -14.00 9.78
C LEU A 175 6.25 -14.84 9.11
N SER A 176 5.50 -15.62 9.89
CA SER A 176 4.48 -16.50 9.35
C SER A 176 3.43 -16.80 10.41
N MET A 177 2.19 -16.98 9.96
CA MET A 177 1.12 -17.58 10.73
C MET A 177 0.57 -18.71 9.87
N ALA A 178 0.92 -19.95 10.22
CA ALA A 178 0.59 -21.12 9.41
C ALA A 178 -0.31 -22.09 10.20
N LEU A 179 -1.29 -22.64 9.50
CA LEU A 179 -1.92 -23.90 9.88
C LEU A 179 -0.88 -24.99 9.65
N LEU A 180 -0.39 -25.59 10.74
CA LEU A 180 0.61 -26.67 10.62
C LEU A 180 -0.03 -28.02 10.23
N LEU A 181 -1.35 -28.03 10.02
CA LEU A 181 -2.17 -29.21 9.76
C LEU A 181 -2.75 -29.18 8.34
N ASN A 182 -1.98 -29.55 7.31
CA ASN A 182 -2.60 -30.15 6.12
C ASN A 182 -1.70 -31.07 5.28
N GLU A 183 -0.58 -31.56 5.81
CA GLU A 183 0.09 -32.72 5.20
C GLU A 183 -0.27 -33.95 6.02
N ALA A 184 -0.76 -35.01 5.36
CA ALA A 184 -1.37 -36.20 5.97
C ALA A 184 -0.48 -36.97 6.97
N ASN A 185 0.76 -36.50 7.21
CA ASN A 185 1.78 -37.09 8.08
C ASN A 185 2.35 -36.12 9.13
N ASN A 186 1.85 -34.89 9.27
CA ASN A 186 2.43 -33.90 10.18
C ASN A 186 1.94 -34.11 11.62
N ASP A 187 2.81 -34.61 12.49
CA ASP A 187 2.53 -35.04 13.86
C ASP A 187 2.73 -33.93 14.92
N LEU A 188 2.74 -32.65 14.50
CA LEU A 188 3.10 -31.48 15.34
C LEU A 188 4.44 -31.66 16.07
N SER A 189 5.31 -32.54 15.55
CA SER A 189 6.61 -32.80 16.17
C SER A 189 7.56 -31.61 16.01
N ALA A 190 8.59 -31.61 16.85
CA ALA A 190 9.70 -30.67 16.71
C ALA A 190 10.40 -30.79 15.34
N GLU A 191 10.41 -31.98 14.73
CA GLU A 191 10.98 -32.23 13.40
C GLU A 191 10.16 -31.51 12.32
N SER A 192 8.84 -31.66 12.34
CA SER A 192 7.93 -30.93 11.45
C SER A 192 8.07 -29.40 11.55
N HIS A 193 8.23 -28.88 12.78
CA HIS A 193 8.48 -27.46 12.99
C HIS A 193 9.83 -27.02 12.40
N LEU A 194 10.88 -27.83 12.55
CA LEU A 194 12.20 -27.56 12.00
C LEU A 194 12.17 -27.56 10.47
N ASP A 195 11.53 -28.54 9.85
CA ASP A 195 11.40 -28.64 8.38
C ASP A 195 10.61 -27.46 7.79
N PHE A 196 9.54 -27.05 8.48
CA PHE A 196 8.79 -25.85 8.13
C PHE A 196 9.69 -24.61 8.13
N LEU A 197 10.46 -24.38 9.19
CA LEU A 197 11.38 -23.24 9.30
C LEU A 197 12.52 -23.32 8.28
N ALA A 198 13.08 -24.51 8.07
CA ALA A 198 14.16 -24.76 7.11
C ALA A 198 13.73 -24.44 5.67
N THR A 199 12.44 -24.58 5.37
CA THR A 199 11.86 -24.31 4.05
C THR A 199 11.42 -22.84 3.92
N MET A 200 10.74 -22.31 4.94
CA MET A 200 10.16 -20.97 4.91
C MET A 200 11.21 -19.86 4.95
N LEU A 201 12.20 -19.96 5.84
CA LEU A 201 13.18 -18.90 6.05
C LEU A 201 14.03 -18.58 4.80
N PRO A 202 14.57 -19.56 4.06
CA PRO A 202 15.33 -19.25 2.86
C PRO A 202 14.46 -18.77 1.71
N ARG A 203 13.25 -19.34 1.57
CA ARG A 203 12.32 -19.02 0.49
C ARG A 203 11.79 -17.59 0.58
N ASP A 204 11.37 -17.18 1.77
CA ASP A 204 10.61 -15.94 1.95
C ASP A 204 11.49 -14.78 2.45
N PHE A 205 12.56 -15.08 3.20
CA PHE A 205 13.42 -14.07 3.83
C PHE A 205 14.89 -14.14 3.42
N GLY A 206 15.30 -15.16 2.67
CA GLY A 206 16.68 -15.33 2.22
C GLY A 206 17.67 -15.62 3.36
N VAL A 207 17.19 -16.12 4.50
CA VAL A 207 18.02 -16.47 5.67
C VAL A 207 17.94 -17.96 5.99
N HIS A 208 18.96 -18.48 6.65
CA HIS A 208 19.08 -19.89 6.99
C HIS A 208 19.00 -20.13 8.50
N LEU A 209 18.56 -21.34 8.90
CA LEU A 209 18.49 -21.74 10.30
C LEU A 209 19.83 -21.60 11.05
N VAL A 210 20.98 -21.73 10.36
CA VAL A 210 22.31 -21.53 10.98
C VAL A 210 22.54 -20.11 11.51
N GLN A 211 21.77 -19.14 11.02
CA GLN A 211 21.80 -17.74 11.49
C GLN A 211 20.94 -17.55 12.75
N CYS A 212 20.06 -18.51 13.07
CA CYS A 212 19.26 -18.50 14.27
C CYS A 212 20.11 -18.85 15.49
N ARG A 213 20.11 -17.99 16.51
CA ARG A 213 20.90 -18.15 17.73
C ARG A 213 20.15 -18.87 18.84
N PHE A 214 18.83 -18.76 18.86
CA PHE A 214 17.96 -19.40 19.82
C PHE A 214 16.55 -19.52 19.25
N ILE A 215 15.83 -20.55 19.68
CA ILE A 215 14.42 -20.74 19.42
C ILE A 215 13.72 -20.80 20.77
N VAL A 216 12.66 -20.02 20.94
CA VAL A 216 11.81 -20.01 22.14
C VAL A 216 10.39 -20.30 21.71
N GLY A 217 9.71 -21.18 22.44
CA GLY A 217 8.28 -21.43 22.29
C GLY A 217 7.67 -21.81 23.63
N ASP A 218 6.34 -21.88 23.67
CA ASP A 218 5.65 -22.58 24.74
C ASP A 218 5.89 -24.10 24.64
N ASN A 219 5.71 -24.80 25.76
CA ASN A 219 6.21 -26.16 25.99
C ASN A 219 5.09 -27.20 25.99
#